data_AF-A0A7C9EV99-F1
#
_entry.id   AF-A0A7C9EV99-F1
#
_cell.length_a   1.000
_cell.length_b   1.000
_cell.length_c   1.000
_cell.angle_alpha   90.00
_cell.angle_beta   90.00
_cell.angle_gamma   90.00
#
_symmetry.space_group_name_H-M   'P 1'
#
loop_
_entity.id
_entity.type
_entity.pdbx_description
1 polymer ?
#
loop_
_entity_poly.entity_id
_entity_poly.type
_entity_poly.pdbx_seq_one_letter_code
_entity_poly.pdbx_strand_id
1 'polypeptide(L)'
;VLTIETDDGKSITRVVSLHLNNEAKVILKIMKRNMLNVIASKKECLVLDLHAELYKDSGGDEYETCYQIVLTTARGMIRLDMADDYQCYRMWASTIRQMMMLSTSLTKYELQFCK
;
A
#
# COMPACT_ATOMS: atom_id res chain seq x y z
N VAL A 1 6.18 -9.27 3.37
CA VAL A 1 5.48 -9.96 2.26
C VAL A 1 4.01 -9.85 2.57
N LEU A 2 3.17 -9.45 1.63
CA LEU A 2 1.73 -9.23 1.85
C LEU A 2 0.91 -9.91 0.77
N THR A 3 -0.31 -10.27 1.12
CA THR A 3 -1.33 -10.66 0.14
C THR A 3 -1.91 -9.38 -0.47
N ILE A 4 -2.03 -9.37 -1.79
CA ILE A 4 -2.55 -8.22 -2.55
C ILE A 4 -3.76 -8.67 -3.33
N GLU A 5 -4.83 -7.91 -3.24
CA GLU A 5 -6.00 -8.07 -4.10
C GLU A 5 -6.08 -6.90 -5.07
N THR A 6 -6.20 -7.21 -6.36
CA THR A 6 -6.43 -6.23 -7.42
C THR A 6 -7.90 -6.19 -7.83
N ASP A 7 -8.30 -5.14 -8.55
CA ASP A 7 -9.67 -4.94 -9.02
C ASP A 7 -10.26 -6.09 -9.86
N ASP A 8 -9.40 -6.96 -10.42
CA ASP A 8 -9.81 -8.17 -11.12
C ASP A 8 -10.16 -9.34 -10.18
N GLY A 9 -10.22 -9.11 -8.87
CA GLY A 9 -10.54 -10.09 -7.84
C GLY A 9 -9.42 -11.11 -7.58
N LYS A 10 -8.26 -10.97 -8.22
CA LYS A 10 -7.14 -11.89 -7.99
C LYS A 10 -6.41 -11.51 -6.70
N SER A 11 -6.35 -12.46 -5.78
CA SER A 11 -5.53 -12.38 -4.57
C SER A 11 -4.19 -13.07 -4.77
N ILE A 12 -3.09 -12.38 -4.46
CA ILE A 12 -1.75 -12.93 -4.67
C ILE A 12 -0.69 -12.40 -3.69
N THR A 13 0.14 -13.31 -3.18
CA THR A 13 1.22 -12.95 -2.27
C THR A 13 2.42 -12.34 -3.02
N ARG A 14 2.88 -11.18 -2.55
CA ARG A 14 3.96 -10.40 -3.17
C ARG A 14 4.86 -9.73 -2.12
N VAL A 15 6.07 -9.37 -2.55
CA VAL A 15 6.90 -8.44 -1.78
C VAL A 15 6.43 -7.02 -2.13
N VAL A 16 6.12 -6.24 -1.10
CA VAL A 16 5.59 -4.88 -1.25
C VAL A 16 6.53 -3.91 -0.56
N SER A 17 6.78 -2.77 -1.18
CA SER A 17 7.46 -1.65 -0.53
C SER A 17 6.89 -0.31 -0.98
N LEU A 18 7.13 0.72 -0.18
CA LEU A 18 6.72 2.10 -0.43
C LEU A 18 7.94 2.99 -0.40
N HIS A 19 7.92 4.05 -1.20
CA HIS A 19 8.87 5.13 -1.09
C HIS A 19 8.27 6.42 -1.63
N LEU A 20 8.78 7.55 -1.13
CA LEU A 20 8.60 8.85 -1.76
C LEU A 20 9.62 8.97 -2.90
N ASN A 21 9.17 9.36 -4.09
CA ASN A 21 10.07 9.67 -5.20
C ASN A 21 10.56 11.13 -5.12
N ASN A 22 11.40 11.53 -6.08
CA ASN A 22 11.99 12.88 -6.14
C ASN A 22 10.95 13.99 -6.40
N GLU A 23 9.74 13.65 -6.82
CA GLU A 23 8.63 14.60 -7.04
C GLU A 23 7.66 14.60 -5.85
N ALA A 24 8.13 14.15 -4.68
CA ALA A 24 7.34 14.00 -3.47
C ALA A 24 6.14 13.03 -3.61
N LYS A 25 6.08 12.18 -4.63
CA LYS A 25 4.95 11.26 -4.83
C LYS A 25 5.17 9.94 -4.10
N VAL A 26 4.10 9.41 -3.51
CA VAL A 26 4.13 8.10 -2.83
C VAL A 26 3.97 6.98 -3.85
N ILE A 27 4.98 6.12 -3.97
CA ILE A 27 5.02 5.05 -4.96
C ILE A 27 5.03 3.68 -4.28
N LEU A 28 4.01 2.87 -4.59
CA LEU A 28 3.90 1.46 -4.22
C LEU A 28 4.66 0.59 -5.23
N LYS A 29 5.56 -0.24 -4.73
CA LYS A 29 6.32 -1.24 -5.49
C LYS A 29 5.81 -2.63 -5.15
N ILE A 30 5.35 -3.35 -6.16
CA ILE A 30 4.88 -4.74 -6.05
C ILE A 30 5.84 -5.64 -6.82
N MET A 31 6.38 -6.63 -6.13
CA MET A 31 7.48 -7.45 -6.61
C MET A 31 7.13 -8.93 -6.47
N LYS A 32 7.40 -9.71 -7.53
CA LYS A 32 7.30 -11.18 -7.46
C LYS A 32 8.41 -11.71 -6.56
N ARG A 33 8.07 -12.70 -5.73
CA ARG A 33 9.05 -13.53 -5.03
C ARG A 33 9.61 -14.53 -6.04
N ASN A 34 10.93 -14.56 -6.25
CA ASN A 34 11.57 -15.65 -6.99
C ASN A 34 12.70 -16.23 -6.14
N MET A 35 12.85 -17.56 -6.14
CA MET A 35 13.79 -18.29 -5.27
C MET A 35 15.28 -18.12 -5.65
N LEU A 36 15.59 -17.35 -6.70
CA LEU A 36 16.94 -17.15 -7.24
C LEU A 36 17.50 -15.73 -7.01
N ASN A 37 17.10 -15.06 -5.93
CA ASN A 37 17.63 -13.77 -5.47
C ASN A 37 17.50 -12.56 -6.42
N VAL A 38 16.85 -12.70 -7.57
CA VAL A 38 16.59 -11.58 -8.50
C VAL A 38 15.10 -11.33 -8.57
N ILE A 39 14.68 -10.19 -8.03
CA ILE A 39 13.31 -9.66 -8.12
C ILE A 39 13.01 -9.41 -9.60
N ALA A 40 12.37 -10.38 -10.26
CA ALA A 40 12.30 -10.45 -11.72
C ALA A 40 11.14 -9.66 -12.36
N SER A 41 10.26 -9.03 -11.58
CA SER A 41 9.26 -8.10 -12.11
C SER A 41 8.81 -7.12 -11.04
N LYS A 42 8.88 -5.84 -11.37
CA LYS A 42 8.53 -4.73 -10.49
C LYS A 42 7.39 -3.94 -11.12
N LYS A 43 6.22 -3.94 -10.48
CA LYS A 43 5.11 -3.05 -10.84
C LYS A 43 5.16 -1.86 -9.90
N GLU A 44 5.22 -0.65 -10.46
CA GLU A 44 5.14 0.60 -9.69
C GLU A 44 3.79 1.28 -9.92
N CYS A 45 3.19 1.74 -8.83
CA CYS A 45 1.90 2.44 -8.83
C CYS A 45 2.01 3.71 -7.99
N LEU A 46 1.55 4.83 -8.53
CA LEU A 46 1.34 6.06 -7.77
C LEU A 46 0.15 5.88 -6.84
N VAL A 47 0.36 6.07 -5.54
CA VAL A 47 -0.72 6.09 -4.53
C VAL A 47 -1.37 7.47 -4.55
N LEU A 48 -2.69 7.49 -4.71
CA LEU A 48 -3.50 8.71 -4.78
C LEU A 48 -4.28 8.91 -3.49
N ASP A 49 -4.75 7.82 -2.88
CA ASP A 49 -5.51 7.87 -1.62
C ASP A 49 -5.33 6.58 -0.81
N LEU A 50 -5.61 6.69 0.49
CA LEU A 50 -5.53 5.63 1.48
C LEU A 50 -6.86 5.56 2.24
N HIS A 51 -7.52 4.41 2.13
CA HIS A 51 -8.62 4.03 3.00
C HIS A 51 -8.24 2.79 3.81
N ALA A 52 -8.69 2.71 5.06
CA ALA A 52 -8.36 1.60 5.94
C ALA A 52 -9.66 0.90 6.35
N GLU A 53 -9.75 -0.40 6.08
CA GLU A 53 -10.95 -1.19 6.28
C GLU A 53 -10.65 -2.33 7.27
N LEU A 54 -11.61 -2.55 8.18
CA LEU A 54 -11.68 -3.77 8.97
C LEU A 54 -12.74 -4.66 8.33
N TYR A 55 -12.42 -5.92 8.11
CA TYR A 55 -13.40 -6.89 7.62
C TYR A 55 -13.38 -8.14 8.50
N LYS A 56 -14.51 -8.84 8.54
CA LYS A 56 -14.59 -10.18 9.12
C LYS A 56 -14.43 -11.19 8.01
N ASP A 57 -13.53 -12.15 8.17
CA ASP A 57 -13.49 -13.27 7.23
C ASP A 57 -14.78 -14.09 7.38
N SER A 58 -15.45 -14.35 6.27
CA SER A 58 -16.69 -15.12 6.21
C SER A 58 -16.52 -16.58 6.67
N GLY A 59 -15.28 -17.09 6.76
CA GLY A 59 -14.95 -18.41 7.27
C GLY A 59 -14.24 -18.44 8.63
N GLY A 60 -13.98 -17.28 9.25
CA GLY A 60 -13.28 -17.17 10.53
C GLY A 60 -14.21 -17.28 11.74
N ASP A 61 -13.64 -17.53 12.92
CA ASP A 61 -14.37 -17.47 14.19
C ASP A 61 -14.94 -16.06 14.44
N GLU A 62 -16.02 -15.93 15.22
CA GLU A 62 -16.71 -14.64 15.47
C GLU A 62 -15.80 -13.50 15.96
N TYR A 63 -14.63 -13.85 16.49
CA TYR A 63 -13.61 -12.99 17.08
C TYR A 63 -12.45 -12.65 16.14
N GLU A 64 -12.36 -13.23 14.96
CA GLU A 64 -11.26 -13.04 14.03
C GLU A 64 -11.52 -11.77 13.19
N THR A 65 -10.78 -10.69 13.50
CA THR A 65 -10.84 -9.42 12.77
C THR A 65 -9.67 -9.35 11.81
N CYS A 66 -9.96 -9.23 10.52
CA CYS A 66 -8.93 -9.05 9.49
C CYS A 66 -8.73 -7.58 9.16
N TYR A 67 -7.47 -7.21 8.91
CA TYR A 67 -7.04 -5.85 8.68
C TYR A 67 -6.64 -5.65 7.22
N GLN A 68 -7.29 -4.71 6.55
CA GLN A 68 -7.02 -4.39 5.17
C GLN A 68 -6.72 -2.90 4.97
N ILE A 69 -5.74 -2.63 4.11
CA ILE A 69 -5.47 -1.28 3.61
C ILE A 69 -5.88 -1.21 2.15
N VAL A 70 -6.78 -0.30 1.83
CA VAL A 70 -7.26 -0.06 0.47
C VAL A 70 -6.56 1.18 -0.08
N LEU A 71 -5.81 0.99 -1.16
CA LEU A 71 -5.08 2.04 -1.86
C LEU A 71 -5.77 2.37 -3.16
N THR A 72 -6.17 3.62 -3.34
CA THR A 72 -6.51 4.14 -4.66
C THR A 72 -5.20 4.48 -5.35
N THR A 73 -4.93 3.86 -6.49
CA THR A 73 -3.72 4.12 -7.28
C THR A 73 -4.06 4.59 -8.68
N ALA A 74 -3.09 5.19 -9.38
CA ALA A 74 -3.24 5.56 -10.79
C ALA A 74 -3.52 4.36 -11.73
N ARG A 75 -3.45 3.12 -11.23
CA ARG A 75 -3.70 1.87 -11.98
C ARG A 75 -4.90 1.08 -11.47
N GLY A 76 -5.77 1.71 -10.67
CA GLY A 76 -6.89 1.06 -10.02
C GLY A 76 -6.69 0.89 -8.52
N MET A 77 -7.64 0.25 -7.86
CA MET A 77 -7.61 -0.02 -6.44
C MET A 77 -6.77 -1.27 -6.14
N ILE A 78 -6.02 -1.19 -5.05
CA ILE A 78 -5.13 -2.25 -4.58
C ILE A 78 -5.38 -2.43 -3.10
N ARG A 79 -5.74 -3.64 -2.69
CA ARG A 79 -5.94 -3.99 -1.29
C ARG A 79 -4.71 -4.71 -0.79
N LEU A 80 -4.14 -4.24 0.32
CA LEU A 80 -3.09 -4.91 1.06
C LEU A 80 -3.76 -5.62 2.23
N ASP A 81 -3.70 -6.94 2.24
CA ASP A 81 -4.28 -7.76 3.29
C ASP A 81 -3.19 -8.16 4.28
N MET A 82 -3.42 -7.82 5.54
CA MET A 82 -2.57 -8.14 6.67
C MET A 82 -3.16 -9.26 7.54
N ALA A 83 -4.28 -9.86 7.13
CA ALA A 83 -5.01 -10.86 7.91
C ALA A 83 -5.22 -10.36 9.35
N ASP A 84 -4.87 -11.14 10.36
CA ASP A 84 -5.00 -10.82 11.78
C ASP A 84 -3.82 -9.99 12.35
N ASP A 85 -2.80 -9.65 11.55
CA ASP A 85 -1.62 -8.90 12.00
C ASP A 85 -1.90 -7.39 12.11
N TYR A 86 -2.49 -7.01 13.24
CA TYR A 86 -2.78 -5.63 13.59
C TYR A 86 -1.54 -4.72 13.64
N GLN A 87 -0.38 -5.25 14.07
CA GLN A 87 0.84 -4.44 14.17
C GLN A 87 1.38 -4.09 12.79
N CYS A 88 1.39 -5.05 11.88
CA CYS A 88 1.71 -4.83 10.48
C CYS A 88 0.75 -3.81 9.86
N TYR A 89 -0.55 -3.99 10.04
CA TYR A 89 -1.56 -3.03 9.57
C TYR A 89 -1.30 -1.62 10.10
N ARG A 90 -1.13 -1.45 11.42
CA ARG A 90 -0.89 -0.15 12.05
C ARG A 90 0.37 0.52 11.50
N MET A 91 1.45 -0.24 11.36
CA MET A 91 2.71 0.25 10.82
C MET A 91 2.55 0.73 9.38
N TRP A 92 1.93 -0.06 8.52
CA TRP A 92 1.71 0.30 7.11
C TRP A 92 0.77 1.50 6.97
N ALA A 93 -0.38 1.49 7.65
CA ALA A 93 -1.37 2.56 7.57
C ALA A 93 -0.80 3.90 8.05
N SER A 94 -0.08 3.91 9.18
CA SER A 94 0.56 5.11 9.71
C SER A 94 1.68 5.62 8.80
N THR A 95 2.51 4.70 8.27
CA THR A 95 3.61 5.05 7.36
C THR A 95 3.10 5.66 6.05
N ILE A 96 2.08 5.06 5.42
CA ILE A 96 1.49 5.60 4.19
C ILE A 96 0.88 6.97 4.47
N ARG A 97 0.12 7.12 5.56
CA ARG A 97 -0.47 8.41 5.95
C ARG A 97 0.59 9.48 6.14
N GLN A 98 1.69 9.18 6.84
CA GLN A 98 2.80 10.10 7.02
C GLN A 98 3.47 10.47 5.69
N MET A 99 3.72 9.49 4.81
CA MET A 99 4.27 9.77 3.48
C MET A 99 3.34 10.66 2.64
N MET A 100 2.03 10.47 2.70
CA MET A 100 1.05 11.32 2.00
C MET A 100 1.02 12.75 2.58
N MET A 101 1.11 12.90 3.90
CA MET A 101 1.22 14.23 4.52
C MET A 101 2.52 14.95 4.14
N LEU A 102 3.65 14.23 4.11
CA LEU A 102 4.93 14.76 3.66
C LEU A 102 4.90 15.16 2.19
N SER A 103 4.29 14.33 1.34
CA SER A 103 4.05 14.61 -0.09
C SER A 103 3.37 15.96 -0.28
N THR A 104 2.21 16.15 0.35
CA THR A 104 1.44 17.39 0.24
C THR A 104 2.16 18.61 0.81
N SER A 105 2.93 18.43 1.90
CA SER A 105 3.68 19.51 2.53
C SER A 105 4.85 19.96 1.67
N LEU A 106 5.57 19.03 1.04
CA LEU A 106 6.69 19.32 0.16
C LEU A 106 6.22 20.01 -1.13
N THR A 107 5.12 19.55 -1.74
CA THR A 107 4.52 20.24 -2.90
C THR A 107 4.09 21.66 -2.55
N LYS A 108 3.50 21.88 -1.37
CA LYS A 108 3.15 23.22 -0.90
C LYS A 108 4.38 24.10 -0.68
N TYR A 109 5.45 23.54 -0.15
CA TYR A 109 6.72 24.25 0.02
C TYR A 109 7.27 24.71 -1.33
N GLU A 110 7.42 23.82 -2.30
CA GLU A 110 7.93 24.16 -3.64
C GLU A 110 7.10 25.27 -4.33
N LEU A 111 5.76 25.21 -4.24
CA LEU A 111 4.87 26.24 -4.78
C LEU A 111 5.07 27.64 -4.16
N GLN A 112 5.62 27.73 -2.94
CA GLN A 112 5.92 29.04 -2.33
C GLN A 112 7.14 29.72 -2.94
N PHE A 113 8.09 28.95 -3.49
CA PHE A 113 9.34 29.45 -4.06
C PHE A 113 9.30 29.57 -5.59
N CYS A 114 8.38 28.90 -6.26
CA CYS A 114 8.10 29.08 -7.69
C CYS A 114 7.11 30.23 -7.96
N LYS A 115 7.36 31.41 -7.36
CA LYS A 115 6.62 32.66 -7.64
C LYS A 115 7.31 33.49 -8.72
#